data_AF-B4VME7-F1
#
_entry.id   AF-B4VME7-F1
#
_cell.length_a   1.000
_cell.length_b   1.000
_cell.length_c   1.000
_cell.angle_alpha   90.00
_cell.angle_beta   90.00
_cell.angle_gamma   90.00
#
_symmetry.space_group_name_H-M   'P 1'
#
loop_
_entity.id
_entity.type
_entity.pdbx_description
1 polymer ?
#
loop_
_entity_poly.entity_id
_entity_poly.type
_entity_poly.pdbx_seq_one_letter_code
_entity_poly.pdbx_strand_id
1 'polypeptide(L)'
;MGVTVEETSAEMQARIAKARDCAGCDLSKIDLNGADLSGANLKEAILDGANLSNANLAEADLSGASLDGANLNGTNFNSANLKGANLSNASLISTNLVNANLRKAKIKTANVYLTNFCGATMPNGSRSMQGCS
;
A
#
# COMPACT_ATOMS: atom_id res chain seq x y z
N MET A 1 -11.66 31.43 -16.31
CA MET A 1 -12.10 30.62 -15.15
C MET A 1 -11.69 29.19 -15.41
N GLY A 2 -10.97 28.57 -14.48
CA GLY A 2 -10.60 27.16 -14.54
C GLY A 2 -9.15 26.88 -14.93
N VAL A 3 -8.19 27.44 -14.20
CA VAL A 3 -6.87 26.79 -14.12
C VAL A 3 -7.06 25.67 -13.09
N THR A 4 -7.17 24.43 -13.54
CA THR A 4 -6.93 23.28 -12.67
C THR A 4 -5.45 23.35 -12.31
N VAL A 5 -5.16 23.79 -11.09
CA VAL A 5 -3.83 23.57 -10.52
C VAL A 5 -3.64 22.07 -10.46
N GLU A 6 -2.69 21.53 -11.21
CA GLU A 6 -2.15 20.21 -10.92
C GLU A 6 -1.69 20.26 -9.46
N GLU A 7 -2.38 19.54 -8.57
CA GLU A 7 -1.93 19.44 -7.18
C GLU A 7 -0.50 18.91 -7.20
N THR A 8 0.43 19.68 -6.64
CA THR A 8 1.83 19.30 -6.60
C THR A 8 2.00 18.06 -5.71
N SER A 9 3.05 17.27 -5.92
CA SER A 9 3.31 16.10 -5.06
C SER A 9 3.44 16.49 -3.59
N ALA A 10 3.94 17.70 -3.30
CA ALA A 10 4.05 18.25 -1.95
C ALA A 10 2.69 18.56 -1.30
N GLU A 11 1.74 19.12 -2.06
CA GLU A 11 0.39 19.38 -1.57
C GLU A 11 -0.35 18.07 -1.30
N MET A 12 -0.18 17.09 -2.18
CA MET A 12 -0.77 15.76 -2.02
C MET A 12 -0.19 15.03 -0.80
N GLN A 13 1.14 15.09 -0.58
CA GLN A 13 1.80 14.61 0.63
C GLN A 13 1.24 15.29 1.89
N ALA A 14 1.10 16.61 1.89
CA ALA A 14 0.59 17.37 3.03
C ALA A 14 -0.87 17.00 3.34
N ARG A 15 -1.70 16.77 2.32
CA ARG A 15 -3.09 16.33 2.48
C ARG A 15 -3.16 14.99 3.18
N ILE A 16 -2.40 13.99 2.72
CA ILE A 16 -2.40 12.66 3.32
C ILE A 16 -1.85 12.71 4.74
N ALA A 17 -0.74 13.43 4.97
CA ALA A 17 -0.14 13.54 6.29
C ALA A 17 -1.07 14.21 7.31
N LYS A 18 -1.88 15.19 6.89
CA LYS A 18 -2.78 15.94 7.77
C LYS A 18 -4.13 15.28 7.97
N ALA A 19 -4.77 14.83 6.90
CA ALA A 19 -6.12 14.29 6.95
C ALA A 19 -6.14 12.79 7.23
N ARG A 20 -5.04 12.07 6.92
CA ARG A 20 -5.00 10.60 6.86
C ARG A 20 -6.14 10.00 6.05
N ASP A 21 -6.70 10.76 5.12
CA ASP A 21 -7.80 10.36 4.27
C ASP A 21 -7.51 10.81 2.84
N CYS A 22 -7.40 9.83 1.96
CA CYS A 22 -7.22 10.00 0.53
C CYS A 22 -7.90 8.87 -0.23
N ALA A 23 -9.11 8.49 0.20
CA ALA A 23 -9.90 7.51 -0.54
C ALA A 23 -10.16 7.99 -1.98
N GLY A 24 -9.83 7.14 -2.96
CA GLY A 24 -9.97 7.44 -4.39
C GLY A 24 -9.01 8.48 -4.95
N CYS A 25 -8.03 8.97 -4.18
CA CYS A 25 -7.04 9.92 -4.65
C CYS A 25 -6.16 9.34 -5.77
N ASP A 26 -5.73 10.20 -6.70
CA ASP A 26 -4.65 9.89 -7.62
C ASP A 26 -3.30 10.26 -6.99
N LEU A 27 -2.59 9.23 -6.57
CA LEU A 27 -1.25 9.24 -5.99
C LEU A 27 -0.26 8.50 -6.89
N SER A 28 -0.57 8.40 -8.19
CA SER A 28 0.29 7.66 -9.11
C SER A 28 1.68 8.31 -9.19
N LYS A 29 2.72 7.47 -9.13
CA LYS A 29 4.14 7.86 -9.20
C LYS A 29 4.61 8.84 -8.13
N ILE A 30 3.82 9.09 -7.08
CA ILE A 30 4.23 9.97 -5.99
C ILE A 30 5.41 9.37 -5.23
N ASP A 31 6.27 10.23 -4.69
CA ASP A 31 7.30 9.81 -3.74
C ASP A 31 6.76 9.98 -2.31
N LEU A 32 6.61 8.86 -1.60
CA LEU A 32 6.19 8.75 -0.20
C LEU A 32 7.18 7.87 0.56
N ASN A 33 8.45 7.84 0.14
CA ASN A 33 9.50 7.11 0.83
C ASN A 33 9.56 7.50 2.32
N GLY A 34 9.52 6.49 3.19
CA GLY A 34 9.58 6.70 4.64
C GLY A 34 8.39 7.43 5.26
N ALA A 35 7.32 7.71 4.50
CA ALA A 35 6.16 8.43 5.01
C ALA A 35 5.43 7.64 6.11
N ASP A 36 4.93 8.33 7.14
CA ASP A 36 4.02 7.74 8.11
C ASP A 36 2.56 7.91 7.65
N LEU A 37 2.01 6.80 7.19
CA LEU A 37 0.65 6.63 6.67
C LEU A 37 -0.14 5.64 7.53
N SER A 38 0.27 5.45 8.78
CA SER A 38 -0.40 4.52 9.70
C SER A 38 -1.87 4.90 9.90
N GLY A 39 -2.76 3.91 9.77
CA GLY A 39 -4.20 4.09 9.88
C GLY A 39 -4.82 4.98 8.79
N ALA A 40 -4.09 5.32 7.72
CA ALA A 40 -4.63 6.15 6.65
C ALA A 40 -5.74 5.42 5.88
N ASN A 41 -6.77 6.16 5.49
CA ASN A 41 -7.78 5.72 4.55
C ASN A 41 -7.30 6.00 3.12
N LEU A 42 -6.83 4.95 2.44
CA LEU A 42 -6.38 4.94 1.05
C LEU A 42 -7.24 4.00 0.20
N LYS A 43 -8.49 3.78 0.62
CA LYS A 43 -9.44 2.92 -0.07
C LYS A 43 -9.58 3.39 -1.52
N GLU A 44 -9.47 2.46 -2.47
CA GLU A 44 -9.60 2.73 -3.90
C GLU A 44 -8.62 3.80 -4.45
N ALA A 45 -7.58 4.18 -3.70
CA ALA A 45 -6.56 5.11 -4.18
C ALA A 45 -5.76 4.52 -5.34
N ILE A 46 -5.28 5.39 -6.23
CA ILE A 46 -4.40 5.04 -7.36
C ILE A 46 -2.97 5.33 -6.93
N LEU A 47 -2.18 4.31 -6.64
CA LEU A 47 -0.78 4.36 -6.21
C LEU A 47 0.13 3.68 -7.23
N ASP A 48 -0.31 3.60 -8.49
CA ASP A 48 0.44 2.94 -9.55
C ASP A 48 1.81 3.60 -9.74
N GLY A 49 2.86 2.79 -9.67
CA GLY A 49 4.26 3.24 -9.74
C GLY A 49 4.72 4.15 -8.59
N ALA A 50 3.93 4.32 -7.51
CA ALA A 50 4.33 5.14 -6.37
C ALA A 50 5.56 4.56 -5.66
N ASN A 51 6.39 5.43 -5.09
CA ASN A 51 7.48 5.04 -4.21
C ASN A 51 7.04 5.12 -2.75
N LEU A 52 6.73 3.97 -2.14
CA LEU A 52 6.33 3.84 -0.73
C LEU A 52 7.38 3.06 0.07
N SER A 53 8.61 2.96 -0.44
CA SER A 53 9.65 2.21 0.22
C SER A 53 9.90 2.75 1.64
N ASN A 54 10.06 1.85 2.60
CA ASN A 54 10.18 2.13 4.03
C ASN A 54 9.01 2.92 4.68
N ALA A 55 7.91 3.14 3.96
CA ALA A 55 6.75 3.82 4.54
C ALA A 55 6.08 2.96 5.63
N ASN A 56 5.39 3.62 6.55
CA ASN A 56 4.57 2.98 7.56
C ASN A 56 3.09 3.03 7.15
N LEU A 57 2.52 1.90 6.73
CA LEU A 57 1.11 1.70 6.38
C LEU A 57 0.42 0.74 7.36
N ALA A 58 0.92 0.62 8.58
CA ALA A 58 0.29 -0.20 9.60
C ALA A 58 -1.17 0.24 9.80
N GLU A 59 -2.09 -0.73 9.86
CA GLU A 59 -3.53 -0.52 10.06
C GLU A 59 -4.23 0.35 8.99
N ALA A 60 -3.55 0.72 7.89
CA ALA A 60 -4.14 1.50 6.82
C ALA A 60 -5.21 0.69 6.04
N ASP A 61 -6.24 1.37 5.54
CA ASP A 61 -7.21 0.79 4.63
C ASP A 61 -6.81 1.09 3.18
N LEU A 62 -6.32 0.08 2.47
CA LEU A 62 -5.99 0.11 1.04
C LEU A 62 -6.95 -0.78 0.24
N SER A 63 -8.15 -1.05 0.75
CA SER A 63 -9.08 -1.94 0.07
C SER A 63 -9.43 -1.41 -1.32
N GLY A 64 -9.29 -2.28 -2.33
CA GLY A 64 -9.50 -1.92 -3.73
C GLY A 64 -8.47 -0.97 -4.34
N ALA A 65 -7.42 -0.55 -3.62
CA ALA A 65 -6.40 0.36 -4.16
C ALA A 65 -5.62 -0.29 -5.32
N SER A 66 -5.17 0.54 -6.27
CA SER A 66 -4.24 0.11 -7.32
C SER A 66 -2.82 0.47 -6.93
N LEU A 67 -1.92 -0.52 -6.88
CA LEU A 67 -0.51 -0.39 -6.54
C LEU A 67 0.35 -1.06 -7.63
N ASP A 68 -0.11 -1.02 -8.88
CA ASP A 68 0.59 -1.71 -9.98
C ASP A 68 1.98 -1.12 -10.17
N GLY A 69 3.01 -1.97 -10.11
CA GLY A 69 4.40 -1.53 -10.27
C GLY A 69 4.94 -0.65 -9.14
N ALA A 70 4.23 -0.49 -8.02
CA ALA A 70 4.68 0.33 -6.90
C ALA A 70 5.94 -0.26 -6.22
N ASN A 71 6.80 0.62 -5.70
CA ASN A 71 7.92 0.23 -4.86
C ASN A 71 7.49 0.20 -3.39
N LEU A 72 7.33 -1.00 -2.82
CA LEU A 72 6.87 -1.27 -1.46
C LEU A 72 7.98 -1.92 -0.59
N ASN A 73 9.25 -1.77 -1.01
CA ASN A 73 10.37 -2.41 -0.33
C ASN A 73 10.50 -1.87 1.11
N GLY A 74 10.60 -2.76 2.09
CA GLY A 74 10.72 -2.40 3.51
C GLY A 74 9.48 -1.75 4.13
N THR A 75 8.37 -1.66 3.39
CA THR A 75 7.13 -1.04 3.89
C THR A 75 6.51 -1.87 5.03
N ASN A 76 5.94 -1.19 6.01
CA ASN A 76 5.19 -1.83 7.09
C ASN A 76 3.69 -1.83 6.78
N PHE A 77 3.10 -2.98 6.48
CA PHE A 77 1.66 -3.20 6.30
C PHE A 77 1.05 -4.03 7.45
N ASN A 78 1.64 -3.99 8.65
CA ASN A 78 1.10 -4.74 9.77
C ASN A 78 -0.39 -4.43 9.97
N SER A 79 -1.22 -5.48 9.97
CA SER A 79 -2.68 -5.39 10.15
C SER A 79 -3.42 -4.51 9.13
N ALA A 80 -2.79 -4.15 8.00
CA ALA A 80 -3.40 -3.34 6.96
C ALA A 80 -4.48 -4.12 6.19
N ASN A 81 -5.47 -3.39 5.66
CA ASN A 81 -6.52 -3.96 4.81
C ASN A 81 -6.18 -3.76 3.32
N LEU A 82 -5.69 -4.80 2.67
CA LEU A 82 -5.36 -4.83 1.24
C LEU A 82 -6.39 -5.63 0.42
N LYS A 83 -7.60 -5.81 0.95
CA LYS A 83 -8.63 -6.64 0.32
C LYS A 83 -8.94 -6.12 -1.09
N GLY A 84 -8.75 -6.98 -2.08
CA GLY A 84 -9.02 -6.64 -3.49
C GLY A 84 -8.02 -5.67 -4.12
N ALA A 85 -6.95 -5.27 -3.42
CA ALA A 85 -5.94 -4.38 -3.97
C ALA A 85 -5.18 -5.03 -5.14
N ASN A 86 -4.75 -4.22 -6.11
CA ASN A 86 -3.89 -4.67 -7.20
C ASN A 86 -2.41 -4.40 -6.88
N LEU A 87 -1.67 -5.42 -6.46
CA LEU A 87 -0.22 -5.36 -6.21
C LEU A 87 0.58 -6.02 -7.35
N SER A 88 -0.02 -6.15 -8.54
CA SER A 88 0.68 -6.77 -9.68
C SER A 88 1.93 -5.94 -10.00
N ASN A 89 3.04 -6.62 -10.29
CA ASN A 89 4.34 -6.02 -10.61
C ASN A 89 4.97 -5.18 -9.48
N ALA A 90 4.36 -5.09 -8.30
CA ALA A 90 4.92 -4.36 -7.17
C ALA A 90 6.15 -5.08 -6.59
N SER A 91 7.06 -4.31 -6.01
CA SER A 91 8.22 -4.84 -5.28
C SER A 91 7.93 -4.83 -3.78
N LEU A 92 7.81 -6.01 -3.16
CA LEU A 92 7.49 -6.22 -1.74
C LEU A 92 8.71 -6.78 -0.97
N ILE A 93 9.92 -6.40 -1.37
CA ILE A 93 11.14 -6.97 -0.78
C ILE A 93 11.25 -6.52 0.68
N SER A 94 11.45 -7.47 1.59
CA SER A 94 11.56 -7.19 3.04
C SER A 94 10.35 -6.45 3.63
N THR A 95 9.18 -6.57 3.00
CA THR A 95 7.93 -5.94 3.48
C THR A 95 7.33 -6.72 4.64
N ASN A 96 6.74 -6.03 5.61
CA ASN A 96 6.00 -6.64 6.72
C ASN A 96 4.49 -6.66 6.42
N LEU A 97 3.92 -7.83 6.15
CA LEU A 97 2.47 -8.06 5.93
C LEU A 97 1.84 -8.85 7.08
N VAL A 98 2.43 -8.82 8.27
CA VAL A 98 1.91 -9.56 9.43
C VAL A 98 0.46 -9.16 9.71
N ASN A 99 -0.42 -10.16 9.84
CA ASN A 99 -1.88 -9.99 10.05
C ASN A 99 -2.62 -9.17 8.98
N ALA A 100 -1.97 -8.82 7.85
CA ALA A 100 -2.63 -8.06 6.79
C ALA A 100 -3.72 -8.89 6.10
N ASN A 101 -4.75 -8.21 5.59
CA ASN A 101 -5.81 -8.84 4.82
C ASN A 101 -5.58 -8.67 3.31
N LEU A 102 -5.07 -9.71 2.65
CA LEU A 102 -4.84 -9.74 1.20
C LEU A 102 -5.96 -10.47 0.45
N ARG A 103 -7.13 -10.72 1.05
CA ARG A 103 -8.20 -11.49 0.40
C ARG A 103 -8.60 -10.86 -0.92
N LYS A 104 -8.62 -11.65 -2.01
CA LYS A 104 -8.86 -11.19 -3.40
C LYS A 104 -7.81 -10.22 -3.96
N ALA A 105 -6.72 -9.92 -3.26
CA ALA A 105 -5.65 -9.08 -3.79
C ALA A 105 -4.92 -9.80 -4.94
N LYS A 106 -4.41 -9.03 -5.90
CA LYS A 106 -3.60 -9.55 -7.01
C LYS A 106 -2.13 -9.42 -6.66
N ILE A 107 -1.42 -10.53 -6.46
CA ILE A 107 0.02 -10.56 -6.13
C ILE A 107 0.84 -11.46 -7.07
N LYS A 108 0.27 -11.89 -8.21
CA LYS A 108 0.84 -12.99 -9.03
C LYS A 108 2.24 -12.69 -9.57
N THR A 109 2.53 -11.44 -9.91
CA THR A 109 3.82 -11.00 -10.45
C THR A 109 4.61 -10.12 -9.48
N ALA A 110 4.14 -9.99 -8.24
CA ALA A 110 4.82 -9.19 -7.25
C ALA A 110 6.10 -9.88 -6.77
N ASN A 111 7.17 -9.12 -6.55
CA ASN A 111 8.40 -9.65 -5.95
C ASN A 111 8.25 -9.71 -4.43
N VAL A 112 8.08 -10.90 -3.88
CA VAL A 112 7.83 -11.13 -2.44
C VAL A 112 9.04 -11.70 -1.67
N TYR A 113 10.25 -11.39 -2.14
CA TYR A 113 11.47 -11.86 -1.49
C TYR A 113 11.60 -11.27 -0.07
N LEU A 114 11.86 -12.13 0.93
CA LEU A 114 11.95 -11.74 2.36
C LEU A 114 10.69 -11.06 2.93
N THR A 115 9.55 -11.15 2.25
CA THR A 115 8.29 -10.63 2.78
C THR A 115 7.80 -11.48 3.95
N ASN A 116 7.40 -10.84 5.05
CA ASN A 116 6.79 -11.52 6.19
C ASN A 116 5.27 -11.56 6.03
N PHE A 117 4.69 -12.75 5.88
CA PHE A 117 3.25 -12.96 5.76
C PHE A 117 2.64 -13.59 7.02
N CYS A 118 3.33 -13.59 8.17
CA CYS A 118 2.88 -14.31 9.34
C CYS A 118 1.48 -13.84 9.78
N GLY A 119 0.52 -14.75 9.83
CA GLY A 119 -0.86 -14.45 10.20
C GLY A 119 -1.70 -13.73 9.13
N ALA A 120 -1.11 -13.34 8.00
CA ALA A 120 -1.82 -12.67 6.91
C ALA A 120 -2.91 -13.55 6.31
N THR A 121 -4.03 -12.95 5.89
CA THR A 121 -5.04 -13.65 5.08
C THR A 121 -4.68 -13.53 3.61
N MET A 122 -4.32 -14.63 2.96
CA MET A 122 -3.85 -14.68 1.57
C MET A 122 -4.98 -14.43 0.56
N PRO A 123 -4.67 -14.19 -0.74
CA PRO A 123 -5.68 -13.92 -1.77
C PRO A 123 -6.82 -14.94 -1.88
N ASN A 124 -6.53 -16.21 -1.67
CA ASN A 124 -7.50 -17.32 -1.67
C ASN A 124 -8.29 -17.45 -0.34
N GLY A 125 -8.01 -16.58 0.65
CA GLY A 125 -8.63 -16.60 1.98
C GLY A 125 -7.93 -17.49 3.01
N SER A 126 -6.87 -18.23 2.65
CA SER A 126 -6.12 -19.03 3.62
C SER A 126 -5.26 -18.14 4.53
N ARG A 127 -5.04 -18.55 5.77
CA ARG A 127 -4.10 -17.86 6.68
C ARG A 127 -2.67 -18.34 6.42
N SER A 128 -1.71 -17.43 6.29
CA SER A 128 -0.30 -17.75 6.10
C SER A 128 0.45 -17.90 7.44
N MET A 129 1.45 -18.78 7.44
CA MET A 129 2.43 -18.92 8.54
C MET A 129 3.86 -18.60 8.08
N GLN A 130 4.04 -18.05 6.88
CA GLN A 130 5.35 -17.72 6.34
C GLN A 130 5.94 -16.50 7.06
N GLY A 131 7.15 -16.65 7.62
CA GLY A 131 7.82 -15.58 8.37
C GLY A 131 7.42 -15.49 9.84
N CYS A 132 6.66 -16.48 10.35
CA CYS A 132 6.47 -16.64 11.79
C CYS A 132 7.74 -17.23 12.44
N SER A 133 8.18 -16.64 13.55
CA SER A 133 9.24 -17.13 14.43
C SER A 133 8.70 -17.97 15.58
#